data_AF-A0A1V9Z0P7-F1
#
_entry.id   AF-A0A1V9Z0P7-F1
#
_cell.length_a   1.000
_cell.length_b   1.000
_cell.length_c   1.000
_cell.angle_alpha   90.00
_cell.angle_beta   90.00
_cell.angle_gamma   90.00
#
_symmetry.space_group_name_H-M   'P 1'
#
loop_
_entity.id
_entity.type
_entity.pdbx_description
1 polymer ?
#
loop_
_entity_poly.entity_id
_entity_poly.type
_entity_poly.pdbx_seq_one_letter_code
_entity_poly.pdbx_strand_id
1 'polypeptide(L)'
;MTTDCESFFHSNTFYTEAANCFLWFERWGKILFACTMSGTRSMDLMPFSLNLSQEDEVATMILSNGVSYYMPYIFMQQETLFRKYFALDPRDGATPEDEEKWIEAFLYLVCKLVLLAELEQSNKPRRLQLKTPLHAARIPILRQLFPKATFV
;
A
#
# COMPACT_ATOMS: atom_id res chain seq x y z
N MET A 1 20.37 -3.36 2.27
CA MET A 1 19.92 -4.27 1.20
C MET A 1 19.70 -3.43 -0.04
N THR A 2 20.45 -3.69 -1.11
CA THR A 2 20.22 -3.06 -2.41
C THR A 2 18.91 -3.59 -2.98
N THR A 3 17.92 -2.73 -3.13
CA THR A 3 16.66 -3.06 -3.79
C THR A 3 16.95 -3.36 -5.27
N ASP A 4 16.51 -4.51 -5.77
CA ASP A 4 16.59 -4.84 -7.20
C ASP A 4 15.53 -4.04 -7.97
N CYS A 5 15.88 -2.78 -8.29
CA CYS A 5 15.04 -1.86 -9.05
C CYS A 5 14.99 -2.21 -10.55
N GLU A 6 15.79 -3.17 -11.01
CA GLU A 6 15.80 -3.60 -12.40
C GLU A 6 14.70 -4.63 -12.69
N SER A 7 14.51 -5.58 -11.78
CA SER A 7 13.51 -6.64 -11.95
C SER A 7 12.18 -6.30 -11.30
N PHE A 8 12.19 -5.53 -10.20
CA PHE A 8 11.01 -5.26 -9.38
C PHE A 8 10.67 -3.77 -9.29
N PHE A 9 9.38 -3.49 -9.25
CA PHE A 9 8.81 -2.20 -8.88
C PHE A 9 8.12 -2.34 -7.53
N HIS A 10 8.27 -1.35 -6.65
CA HIS A 10 7.72 -1.40 -5.30
C HIS A 10 7.04 -0.09 -4.93
N SER A 11 6.05 -0.16 -4.03
CA SER A 11 5.47 1.04 -3.46
C SER A 11 6.45 1.68 -2.48
N ASN A 12 6.74 2.97 -2.65
CA ASN A 12 7.58 3.72 -1.71
C ASN A 12 6.72 4.55 -0.74
N THR A 13 7.36 5.06 0.31
CA THR A 13 6.71 5.89 1.34
C THR A 13 5.91 7.04 0.74
N PHE A 14 6.43 7.72 -0.29
CA PHE A 14 5.70 8.81 -0.92
C PHE A 14 4.43 8.33 -1.65
N TYR A 15 4.50 7.22 -2.38
CA TYR A 15 3.34 6.65 -3.09
C TYR A 15 2.27 6.20 -2.11
N THR A 16 2.67 5.64 -0.98
CA THR A 16 1.73 5.19 0.05
C THR A 16 1.04 6.35 0.77
N GLU A 17 1.77 7.41 1.10
CA GLU A 17 1.22 8.55 1.85
C GLU A 17 0.45 9.53 0.95
N ALA A 18 0.92 9.76 -0.27
CA ALA A 18 0.28 10.61 -1.27
C ALA A 18 -0.55 9.80 -2.27
N ALA A 19 -1.22 8.73 -1.79
CA ALA A 19 -1.94 7.75 -2.60
C ALA A 19 -2.91 8.38 -3.61
N ASN A 20 -3.53 9.53 -3.28
CA ASN A 20 -4.46 10.23 -4.16
C ASN A 20 -3.78 10.95 -5.34
N CYS A 21 -2.59 11.51 -5.16
CA CYS A 21 -2.00 12.46 -6.11
C CYS A 21 -0.58 12.14 -6.60
N PHE A 22 0.02 11.02 -6.15
CA PHE A 22 1.45 10.79 -6.43
C PHE A 22 1.83 10.80 -7.92
N LEU A 23 0.96 10.35 -8.82
CA LEU A 23 1.25 10.32 -10.27
C LEU A 23 1.62 11.68 -10.88
N TRP A 24 1.04 12.78 -10.39
CA TRP A 24 1.30 14.12 -10.93
C TRP A 24 2.06 15.01 -9.95
N PHE A 25 1.98 14.72 -8.65
CA PHE A 25 2.52 15.59 -7.61
C PHE A 25 3.89 15.15 -7.08
N GLU A 26 4.37 13.94 -7.42
CA GLU A 26 5.61 13.38 -6.85
C GLU A 26 6.81 14.33 -6.88
N ARG A 27 7.11 14.92 -8.04
CA ARG A 27 8.30 15.75 -8.21
C ARG A 27 8.30 16.95 -7.25
N TRP A 28 7.17 17.62 -7.11
CA TRP A 28 7.03 18.80 -6.24
C TRP A 28 6.85 18.40 -4.79
N GLY A 29 6.03 17.38 -4.52
CA GLY A 29 5.78 16.88 -3.17
C GLY A 29 7.05 16.41 -2.48
N LYS A 30 7.92 15.64 -3.17
CA LYS A 30 9.20 15.20 -2.58
C LYS A 30 10.12 16.35 -2.22
N ILE A 31 10.12 17.45 -2.99
CA ILE A 31 10.90 18.66 -2.68
C ILE A 31 10.31 19.39 -1.48
N LEU A 32 8.99 19.61 -1.47
CA LEU A 32 8.30 20.35 -0.40
C LEU A 32 8.38 19.62 0.95
N PHE A 33 8.34 18.28 0.93
CA PHE A 33 8.37 17.44 2.13
C PHE A 33 9.76 16.83 2.42
N ALA A 34 10.81 17.26 1.73
CA ALA A 34 12.16 16.72 1.95
C ALA A 34 12.64 16.89 3.40
N CYS A 35 12.25 18.00 4.04
CA CYS A 35 12.70 18.37 5.39
C CYS A 35 11.77 17.91 6.52
N THR A 36 10.65 17.24 6.23
CA THR A 36 9.70 16.81 7.28
C THR A 36 10.03 15.44 7.87
N MET A 37 10.91 14.67 7.22
CA MET A 37 11.30 13.33 7.65
C MET A 37 12.49 13.40 8.63
N SER A 38 12.40 12.66 9.74
CA SER A 38 13.48 12.55 10.75
C SER A 38 14.72 11.75 10.28
N GLY A 39 14.70 11.20 9.07
CA GLY A 39 15.76 10.36 8.50
C GLY A 39 15.82 8.94 9.07
N THR A 40 15.26 8.70 10.25
CA THR A 40 15.08 7.38 10.87
C THR A 40 13.69 7.22 11.49
N ARG A 41 13.20 5.98 11.59
CA ARG A 41 11.94 5.67 12.28
C ARG A 41 12.13 5.75 13.80
N SER A 42 11.17 6.34 14.50
CA SER A 42 11.24 6.51 15.97
C SER A 42 11.20 5.18 16.74
N MET A 43 10.56 4.15 16.18
CA MET A 43 10.34 2.87 16.85
C MET A 43 11.60 2.00 16.94
N ASP A 44 12.47 2.05 15.92
CA ASP A 44 13.59 1.11 15.78
C ASP A 44 14.87 1.72 15.19
N LEU A 45 14.90 3.04 14.99
CA LEU A 45 16.02 3.81 14.43
C LEU A 45 16.48 3.37 13.04
N MET A 46 15.68 2.60 12.31
CA MET A 46 16.01 2.21 10.93
C MET A 46 15.89 3.41 9.98
N PRO A 47 16.69 3.45 8.89
CA PRO A 47 16.60 4.52 7.89
C PRO A 47 15.18 4.71 7.36
N PHE A 48 14.78 5.97 7.23
CA PHE A 48 13.46 6.35 6.76
C PHE A 48 13.55 7.50 5.76
N SER A 49 12.96 7.32 4.58
CA SER A 49 12.89 8.35 3.55
C SER A 49 11.69 8.12 2.64
N LEU A 50 11.34 9.16 1.88
CA LEU A 50 10.26 9.14 0.90
C LEU A 50 10.43 8.12 -0.24
N ASN A 51 11.65 7.63 -0.45
CA ASN A 51 11.99 6.71 -1.54
C ASN A 51 12.14 5.24 -1.08
N LEU A 52 12.02 4.96 0.23
CA LEU A 52 12.11 3.59 0.73
C LEU A 52 10.79 2.86 0.53
N SER A 53 10.87 1.54 0.37
CA SER A 53 9.70 0.67 0.25
C SER A 53 8.82 0.77 1.49
N GLN A 54 7.51 0.90 1.27
CA GLN A 54 6.52 1.03 2.34
C GLN A 54 5.32 0.12 2.09
N GLU A 55 4.60 -0.19 3.17
CA GLU A 55 3.44 -1.08 3.13
C GLU A 55 2.28 -0.50 2.33
N ASP A 56 1.78 -1.28 1.37
CA ASP A 56 0.78 -0.85 0.40
C ASP A 56 -0.60 -0.61 1.02
N GLU A 57 -0.92 -1.27 2.13
CA GLU A 57 -2.17 -1.06 2.87
C GLU A 57 -2.34 0.37 3.37
N VAL A 58 -1.25 1.11 3.60
CA VAL A 58 -1.36 2.54 3.97
C VAL A 58 -2.05 3.32 2.83
N ALA A 59 -1.65 3.07 1.58
CA ALA A 59 -2.32 3.68 0.42
C ALA A 59 -3.74 3.14 0.25
N THR A 60 -3.94 1.83 0.38
CA THR A 60 -5.27 1.22 0.24
C THR A 60 -6.26 1.75 1.29
N MET A 61 -5.81 1.98 2.52
CA MET A 61 -6.60 2.62 3.58
C MET A 61 -7.03 4.03 3.18
N ILE A 62 -6.12 4.84 2.63
CA ILE A 62 -6.42 6.20 2.19
C ILE A 62 -7.43 6.19 1.02
N LEU A 63 -7.20 5.33 0.02
CA LEU A 63 -8.03 5.25 -1.18
C LEU A 63 -9.43 4.67 -0.90
N SER A 64 -9.54 3.74 0.04
CA SER A 64 -10.82 3.15 0.45
C SER A 64 -11.61 4.00 1.46
N ASN A 65 -11.09 5.17 1.86
CA ASN A 65 -11.65 5.98 2.93
C ASN A 65 -11.81 5.21 4.25
N GLY A 66 -10.78 4.43 4.62
CA GLY A 66 -10.69 3.78 5.93
C GLY A 66 -11.21 2.35 6.03
N VAL A 67 -11.38 1.65 4.90
CA VAL A 67 -11.64 0.19 4.92
C VAL A 67 -10.31 -0.53 5.12
N SER A 68 -9.79 -0.51 6.35
CA SER A 68 -8.52 -1.13 6.67
C SER A 68 -8.39 -1.40 8.16
N TYR A 69 -7.67 -2.48 8.51
CA TYR A 69 -7.26 -2.75 9.88
C TYR A 69 -6.15 -1.80 10.38
N TYR A 70 -5.66 -0.87 9.55
CA TYR A 70 -4.68 0.15 9.96
C TYR A 70 -5.32 1.42 10.54
N MET A 71 -6.64 1.58 10.40
CA MET A 71 -7.39 2.68 11.03
C MET A 71 -7.19 2.83 12.56
N PRO A 72 -7.00 1.76 13.35
CA PRO A 72 -6.67 1.86 14.76
C PRO A 72 -5.36 2.61 15.07
N TYR A 73 -4.46 2.82 14.11
CA TYR A 73 -3.32 3.72 14.30
C TYR A 73 -3.74 5.17 14.54
N ILE A 74 -4.92 5.56 14.04
CA ILE A 74 -5.51 6.89 14.19
C ILE A 74 -6.61 6.87 15.26
N PHE A 75 -7.47 5.86 15.23
CA PHE A 75 -8.65 5.74 16.11
C PHE A 75 -8.53 4.56 17.07
N MET A 76 -7.50 4.58 17.92
CA MET A 76 -7.18 3.48 18.84
C MET A 76 -8.35 3.03 19.72
N GLN A 77 -9.17 3.96 20.21
CA GLN A 77 -10.33 3.64 21.08
C GLN A 77 -11.45 2.89 20.35
N GLN A 78 -11.46 2.96 19.02
CA GLN A 78 -12.48 2.35 18.15
C GLN A 78 -11.95 1.10 17.45
N GLU A 79 -10.81 0.54 17.89
CA GLU A 79 -10.13 -0.59 17.25
C GLU A 79 -11.07 -1.77 16.94
N THR A 80 -12.00 -2.07 17.84
CA THR A 80 -12.96 -3.16 17.68
C THR A 80 -13.86 -3.00 16.45
N LEU A 81 -14.14 -1.77 16.00
CA LEU A 81 -14.93 -1.50 14.79
C LEU A 81 -14.18 -1.89 13.51
N PHE A 82 -12.84 -1.93 13.55
CA PHE A 82 -12.00 -2.17 12.39
C PHE A 82 -11.52 -3.62 12.27
N ARG A 83 -11.75 -4.47 13.29
CA ARG A 83 -11.37 -5.90 13.28
C ARG A 83 -11.92 -6.66 12.07
N LYS A 84 -13.14 -6.34 11.65
CA LYS A 84 -13.76 -6.92 10.45
C LYS A 84 -12.91 -6.74 9.17
N TYR A 85 -12.08 -5.70 9.10
CA TYR A 85 -11.22 -5.42 7.96
C TYR A 85 -9.91 -6.22 7.96
N PHE A 86 -9.61 -7.01 9.00
CA PHE A 86 -8.37 -7.79 9.06
C PHE A 86 -8.31 -8.81 7.90
N ALA A 87 -9.26 -9.73 7.85
CA ALA A 87 -9.38 -10.74 6.80
C ALA A 87 -10.46 -10.40 5.76
N LEU A 88 -11.32 -9.40 6.02
CA LEU A 88 -12.55 -9.13 5.26
C LEU A 88 -13.47 -10.37 5.24
N ASP A 89 -13.49 -11.14 6.33
CA ASP A 89 -14.27 -12.37 6.45
C ASP A 89 -15.68 -12.08 6.98
N PRO A 90 -16.75 -12.61 6.36
CA PRO A 90 -18.11 -12.46 6.88
C PRO A 90 -18.31 -12.93 8.32
N ARG A 91 -17.51 -13.90 8.79
CA ARG A 91 -17.53 -14.40 10.18
C ARG A 91 -17.08 -13.34 11.19
N ASP A 92 -16.27 -12.39 10.75
CA ASP A 92 -15.78 -11.27 11.57
C ASP A 92 -16.67 -10.02 11.43
N GLY A 93 -17.79 -10.13 10.71
CA GLY A 93 -18.74 -9.03 10.48
C GLY A 93 -18.40 -8.13 9.30
N ALA A 94 -17.52 -8.58 8.39
CA ALA A 94 -17.29 -7.89 7.12
C ALA A 94 -18.49 -8.09 6.19
N THR A 95 -18.88 -7.02 5.50
CA THR A 95 -19.93 -7.06 4.48
C THR A 95 -19.33 -7.23 3.08
N PRO A 96 -20.09 -7.73 2.09
CA PRO A 96 -19.62 -7.75 0.70
C PRO A 96 -19.20 -6.38 0.17
N GLU A 97 -19.86 -5.31 0.63
CA GLU A 97 -19.53 -3.93 0.25
C GLU A 97 -18.19 -3.47 0.85
N ASP A 98 -17.85 -3.93 2.07
CA ASP A 98 -16.52 -3.69 2.65
C ASP A 98 -15.43 -4.36 1.80
N GLU A 99 -15.64 -5.61 1.38
CA GLU A 99 -14.70 -6.33 0.53
C GLU A 99 -14.55 -5.65 -0.84
N GLU A 100 -15.67 -5.33 -1.49
CA GLU A 100 -15.68 -4.65 -2.80
C GLU A 100 -14.93 -3.32 -2.76
N LYS A 101 -15.21 -2.49 -1.74
CA LYS A 101 -14.57 -1.19 -1.58
C LYS A 101 -13.07 -1.30 -1.33
N TRP A 102 -12.64 -2.31 -0.58
CA TRP A 102 -11.21 -2.58 -0.41
C TRP A 102 -10.57 -3.04 -1.71
N ILE A 103 -11.21 -3.96 -2.45
CA ILE A 103 -10.73 -4.47 -3.74
C ILE A 103 -10.61 -3.33 -4.76
N GLU A 104 -11.62 -2.45 -4.86
CA GLU A 104 -11.60 -1.30 -5.76
C GLU A 104 -10.40 -0.39 -5.47
N ALA A 105 -10.21 -0.03 -4.20
CA ALA A 105 -9.08 0.80 -3.77
C ALA A 105 -7.72 0.14 -4.03
N PHE A 106 -7.62 -1.17 -3.76
CA PHE A 106 -6.38 -1.94 -3.96
C PHE A 106 -6.04 -2.06 -5.45
N LEU A 107 -7.02 -2.42 -6.30
CA LEU A 107 -6.83 -2.48 -7.75
C LEU A 107 -6.48 -1.11 -8.32
N TYR A 108 -7.11 -0.04 -7.84
CA TYR A 108 -6.78 1.32 -8.25
C TYR A 108 -5.32 1.66 -7.90
N LEU A 109 -4.85 1.31 -6.70
CA LEU A 109 -3.44 1.46 -6.32
C LEU A 109 -2.51 0.67 -7.26
N VAL A 110 -2.81 -0.61 -7.50
CA VAL A 110 -2.02 -1.48 -8.39
C VAL A 110 -1.92 -0.88 -9.79
N CYS A 111 -3.05 -0.45 -10.37
CA CYS A 111 -3.08 0.19 -11.69
C CYS A 111 -2.19 1.45 -11.73
N LYS A 112 -2.23 2.29 -10.68
CA LYS A 112 -1.38 3.49 -10.62
C LYS A 112 0.10 3.15 -10.52
N LEU A 113 0.46 2.12 -9.74
CA LEU A 113 1.85 1.68 -9.61
C LEU A 113 2.37 1.07 -10.92
N VAL A 114 1.55 0.27 -11.62
CA VAL A 114 1.90 -0.27 -12.94
C VAL A 114 2.09 0.86 -13.95
N LEU A 115 1.15 1.80 -14.02
CA LEU A 115 1.27 2.97 -14.89
C LEU A 115 2.55 3.77 -14.60
N LEU A 116 2.85 4.01 -13.32
CA LEU A 116 4.07 4.72 -12.94
C LEU A 116 5.32 3.95 -13.36
N ALA A 117 5.34 2.63 -13.16
CA ALA A 117 6.47 1.78 -13.56
C ALA A 117 6.72 1.84 -15.08
N GLU A 118 5.66 1.89 -15.89
CA GLU A 118 5.69 2.04 -17.34
C GLU A 118 6.12 3.44 -17.79
N LEU A 119 5.69 4.49 -17.08
CA LEU A 119 6.11 5.87 -17.35
C LEU A 119 7.60 6.10 -17.04
N GLU A 120 8.13 5.44 -16.01
CA GLU A 120 9.56 5.47 -15.72
C GLU A 120 10.40 4.70 -16.75
N GLN A 121 9.93 3.51 -17.18
CA GLN A 121 10.66 2.62 -18.10
C GLN A 121 9.72 1.87 -19.03
N SER A 122 9.29 2.50 -20.12
CA SER A 122 8.27 1.94 -21.02
C SER A 122 8.69 0.66 -21.76
N ASN A 123 10.00 0.39 -21.88
CA ASN A 123 10.54 -0.77 -22.59
C ASN A 123 11.03 -1.89 -21.67
N LYS A 124 10.83 -1.78 -20.35
CA LYS A 124 11.30 -2.79 -19.38
C LYS A 124 10.18 -3.11 -18.38
N PRO A 125 9.35 -4.14 -18.65
CA PRO A 125 8.32 -4.55 -17.71
C PRO A 125 8.98 -5.05 -16.40
N ARG A 126 8.57 -4.46 -15.28
CA ARG A 126 9.05 -4.84 -13.93
C ARG A 126 7.93 -5.56 -13.18
N ARG A 127 8.28 -6.56 -12.38
CA ARG A 127 7.31 -7.26 -11.51
C ARG A 127 6.97 -6.38 -10.32
N LEU A 128 5.68 -6.18 -10.07
CA LEU A 128 5.24 -5.45 -8.88
C LEU A 128 5.48 -6.30 -7.62
N GLN A 129 6.15 -5.71 -6.64
CA GLN A 129 6.38 -6.28 -5.31
C GLN A 129 5.63 -5.42 -4.29
N LEU A 130 4.67 -6.04 -3.61
CA LEU A 130 3.86 -5.45 -2.56
C LEU A 130 4.10 -6.17 -1.25
N LYS A 131 3.91 -5.49 -0.13
CA LYS A 131 4.13 -6.04 1.20
C LYS A 131 3.21 -5.36 2.20
N THR A 132 2.33 -6.15 2.79
CA THR A 132 1.62 -5.80 4.01
C THR A 132 1.37 -7.09 4.81
N PRO A 133 1.55 -7.13 6.14
CA PRO A 133 1.17 -8.28 6.97
C PRO A 133 -0.27 -8.79 6.75
N LEU A 134 -1.22 -7.88 6.47
CA LEU A 134 -2.62 -8.24 6.19
C LEU A 134 -2.80 -9.12 4.96
N HIS A 135 -1.84 -9.11 4.01
CA HIS A 135 -1.90 -9.99 2.84
C HIS A 135 -1.93 -11.47 3.23
N ALA A 136 -1.35 -11.85 4.38
CA ALA A 136 -1.40 -13.23 4.88
C ALA A 136 -2.84 -13.68 5.19
N ALA A 137 -3.66 -12.78 5.77
CA ALA A 137 -5.07 -13.06 6.03
C ALA A 137 -5.92 -13.00 4.76
N ARG A 138 -5.53 -12.17 3.79
CA ARG A 138 -6.27 -11.90 2.55
C ARG A 138 -5.80 -12.72 1.34
N ILE A 139 -4.95 -13.75 1.54
CA ILE A 139 -4.52 -14.65 0.46
C ILE A 139 -5.70 -15.19 -0.38
N PRO A 140 -6.86 -15.60 0.20
CA PRO A 140 -7.99 -16.07 -0.60
C PRO A 140 -8.46 -15.05 -1.64
N ILE A 141 -8.63 -13.79 -1.25
CA ILE A 141 -9.02 -12.68 -2.12
C ILE A 141 -7.92 -12.42 -3.16
N LEU A 142 -6.66 -12.33 -2.72
CA LEU A 142 -5.53 -12.05 -3.60
C LEU A 142 -5.32 -13.13 -4.67
N ARG A 143 -5.59 -14.42 -4.36
CA ARG A 143 -5.53 -15.50 -5.35
C ARG A 143 -6.64 -15.40 -6.39
N GLN A 144 -7.80 -14.87 -6.04
CA GLN A 144 -8.89 -14.63 -7.00
C GLN A 144 -8.54 -13.48 -7.94
N LEU A 145 -8.02 -12.37 -7.40
CA LEU A 145 -7.64 -11.19 -8.17
C LEU A 145 -6.39 -11.42 -9.03
N PHE A 146 -5.38 -12.10 -8.49
CA PHE A 146 -4.09 -12.32 -9.13
C PHE A 146 -3.71 -13.81 -9.10
N PRO A 147 -4.30 -14.66 -9.96
CA PRO A 147 -4.07 -16.11 -9.95
C PRO A 147 -2.60 -16.52 -10.17
N LYS A 148 -1.80 -15.63 -10.78
CA LYS A 148 -0.37 -15.83 -11.06
C LYS A 148 0.56 -15.16 -10.04
N ALA A 149 0.02 -14.59 -8.96
CA ALA A 149 0.83 -13.97 -7.91
C ALA A 149 1.69 -15.03 -7.19
N THR A 150 2.86 -14.60 -6.75
CA THR A 150 3.75 -15.39 -5.89
C THR A 150 3.70 -14.81 -4.48
N PHE A 151 3.38 -15.64 -3.49
CA PHE A 151 3.37 -15.25 -2.08
C PHE A 151 4.67 -15.75 -1.42
N VAL A 152 5.29 -14.90 -0.61
CA VAL A 152 6.57 -15.14 0.06
C VAL A 152 6.38 -15.06 1.57
#